data_AF-A0AAW4HZW4-F1
#
_entry.id   AF-A0AAW4HZW4-F1
#
_cell.length_a   1.000
_cell.length_b   1.000
_cell.length_c   1.000
_cell.angle_alpha   90.00
_cell.angle_beta   90.00
_cell.angle_gamma   90.00
#
_symmetry.space_group_name_H-M   'P 1'
#
loop_
_entity.id
_entity.type
_entity.pdbx_description
1 polymer ?
#
loop_
_entity_poly.entity_id
_entity_poly.type
_entity_poly.pdbx_seq_one_letter_code
_entity_poly.pdbx_strand_id
1 'polypeptide(L)'
;MNSYKLWLDGDEEFKHTELAQTPGKAKYQFYKYLQDGIWETDFKTFVKYVRCRKVRTADITCMFGDKKQFERMCELRGIKFAYQGMKVEVCGQAGIIVGSTSGLNLKVAFYSDPWAAYNCHPYYETVYYDKNGNIVADYRKEVATV
;
A
#
# COMPACT_ATOMS: atom_id res chain seq x y z
N MET A 1 7.50 -5.76 -10.44
CA MET A 1 8.06 -5.25 -9.17
C MET A 1 8.45 -6.44 -8.30
N ASN A 2 9.48 -6.34 -7.45
CA ASN A 2 9.88 -7.38 -6.50
C ASN A 2 9.87 -6.81 -5.08
N SER A 3 9.65 -7.68 -4.09
CA SER A 3 9.84 -7.35 -2.68
C SER A 3 11.24 -7.77 -2.24
N TYR A 4 11.98 -6.83 -1.66
CA TYR A 4 13.32 -7.01 -1.15
C TYR A 4 13.34 -6.81 0.36
N LYS A 5 14.06 -7.69 1.06
CA LYS A 5 14.42 -7.49 2.47
C LYS A 5 15.84 -6.95 2.51
N LEU A 6 16.06 -5.84 3.21
CA LEU A 6 17.34 -5.17 3.35
C LEU A 6 17.72 -5.01 4.82
N TRP A 7 19.00 -5.12 5.11
CA TRP A 7 19.56 -4.94 6.45
C TRP A 7 21.03 -4.55 6.34
N LEU A 8 21.60 -4.01 7.42
CA LEU A 8 23.02 -3.66 7.49
C LEU A 8 23.82 -4.88 7.94
N ASP A 9 25.04 -5.03 7.42
CA ASP A 9 25.96 -6.09 7.80
C ASP A 9 26.33 -5.92 9.28
N GLY A 10 26.09 -6.94 10.09
CA GLY A 10 26.24 -6.87 11.55
C GLY A 10 24.99 -6.44 12.33
N ASP A 11 23.92 -6.01 11.65
CA ASP A 11 22.60 -5.75 12.26
C ASP A 11 21.53 -6.56 11.53
N GLU A 12 21.45 -7.85 11.87
CA GLU A 12 20.45 -8.75 11.31
C GLU A 12 19.08 -8.63 11.98
N GLU A 13 18.96 -7.86 13.07
CA GLU A 13 17.69 -7.66 13.76
C GLU A 13 16.85 -6.61 13.03
N PHE A 14 17.49 -5.53 12.56
CA PHE A 14 16.81 -4.51 11.78
C PHE A 14 16.66 -4.92 10.30
N LYS A 15 15.46 -5.36 9.91
CA LYS A 15 15.13 -5.70 8.52
C LYS A 15 14.08 -4.77 7.94
N HIS A 16 14.47 -3.99 6.94
CA HIS A 16 13.58 -3.13 6.16
C HIS A 16 13.05 -3.85 4.91
N THR A 17 11.83 -3.51 4.48
CA THR A 17 11.23 -4.09 3.27
C THR A 17 10.96 -3.00 2.25
N GLU A 18 11.47 -3.20 1.03
CA GLU A 18 11.29 -2.28 -0.10
C GLU A 18 10.69 -2.96 -1.33
N LEU A 19 9.84 -2.22 -2.03
CA LEU A 19 9.33 -2.60 -3.34
C LEU A 19 10.15 -1.91 -4.43
N ALA A 20 10.80 -2.70 -5.29
CA ALA A 20 11.59 -2.14 -6.37
C ALA A 20 11.63 -3.06 -7.60
N GLN A 21 11.98 -2.48 -8.75
CA GLN A 21 12.20 -3.26 -9.97
C GLN A 21 13.49 -4.08 -9.91
N THR A 22 14.54 -3.54 -9.29
CA THR A 22 15.87 -4.15 -9.21
C THR A 22 16.44 -4.05 -7.80
N PRO A 23 17.42 -4.90 -7.43
CA PRO A 23 18.09 -4.80 -6.12
C PRO A 23 18.77 -3.45 -5.91
N GLY A 24 19.36 -2.87 -6.96
CA GLY A 24 20.02 -1.56 -6.87
C GLY A 24 19.05 -0.44 -6.51
N LYS A 25 17.84 -0.43 -7.12
CA LYS A 25 16.79 0.53 -6.76
C LYS A 25 16.31 0.33 -5.32
N ALA A 26 16.15 -0.92 -4.86
CA ALA A 26 15.78 -1.21 -3.47
C ALA A 26 16.82 -0.68 -2.48
N LYS A 27 18.11 -0.93 -2.74
CA LYS A 27 19.21 -0.40 -1.92
C LYS A 27 19.22 1.13 -1.87
N TYR A 28 18.96 1.79 -2.99
CA TYR A 28 18.91 3.25 -3.04
C TYR A 28 17.72 3.85 -2.28
N GLN A 29 16.55 3.21 -2.32
CA GLN A 29 15.40 3.63 -1.51
C GLN A 29 15.68 3.42 -0.02
N PHE A 30 16.24 2.27 0.36
CA PHE A 30 16.61 2.01 1.74
C PHE A 30 17.67 2.98 2.26
N TYR A 31 18.65 3.33 1.41
CA TYR A 31 19.61 4.39 1.70
C TYR A 31 18.90 5.70 2.04
N LYS A 32 18.00 6.19 1.17
CA LYS A 32 17.22 7.41 1.42
C LYS A 32 16.40 7.35 2.70
N TYR A 33 15.80 6.20 2.99
CA TYR A 33 15.03 5.98 4.22
C TYR A 33 15.89 6.18 5.47
N LEU A 34 17.15 5.74 5.44
CA LEU A 34 18.10 5.88 6.55
C LEU A 34 18.80 7.25 6.60
N GLN A 35 18.74 8.06 5.54
CA GLN A 35 19.22 9.45 5.56
C GLN A 35 18.19 10.33 6.29
N ASP A 36 18.12 10.20 7.61
CA ASP A 36 17.20 10.93 8.50
C ASP A 36 17.78 12.27 9.03
N GLY A 37 18.98 12.64 8.58
CA GLY A 37 19.71 13.83 9.02
C GLY A 37 20.58 13.62 10.27
N ILE A 38 20.51 12.45 10.91
CA ILE A 38 21.38 12.05 12.02
C ILE A 38 22.50 11.14 11.50
N TRP A 39 22.19 10.29 10.51
CA TRP A 39 23.17 9.40 9.89
C TRP A 39 23.35 9.67 8.40
N GLU A 40 24.39 10.43 8.06
CA GLU A 40 24.73 10.73 6.67
C GLU A 40 25.95 9.94 6.20
N THR A 41 25.77 9.18 5.11
CA THR A 41 26.87 8.49 4.43
C THR A 41 26.67 8.62 2.93
N ASP A 42 27.72 8.52 2.14
CA ASP A 42 27.55 8.48 0.69
C ASP A 42 27.00 7.11 0.26
N PHE A 43 26.23 7.10 -0.82
CA PHE A 43 25.60 5.87 -1.30
C PHE A 43 26.62 4.76 -1.64
N LYS A 44 27.84 5.10 -2.09
CA LYS A 44 28.87 4.13 -2.46
C LYS A 44 29.43 3.43 -1.22
N THR A 45 29.54 4.13 -0.09
CA THR A 45 29.90 3.53 1.20
C THR A 45 28.76 2.69 1.73
N PHE A 46 27.53 3.21 1.74
CA PHE A 46 26.34 2.49 2.18
C PHE A 46 26.19 1.11 1.53
N VAL A 47 26.34 1.03 0.20
CA VAL A 47 26.09 -0.23 -0.52
C VAL A 47 27.06 -1.36 -0.18
N LYS A 48 28.22 -1.06 0.41
CA LYS A 48 29.19 -2.06 0.87
C LYS A 48 28.69 -2.82 2.09
N TYR A 49 27.91 -2.16 2.94
CA TYR A 49 27.40 -2.71 4.20
C TYR A 49 25.94 -3.14 4.10
N VAL A 50 25.26 -2.86 2.99
CA VAL A 50 23.85 -3.27 2.84
C VAL A 50 23.72 -4.67 2.22
N ARG A 51 23.08 -5.55 2.97
CA ARG A 51 22.61 -6.85 2.47
C ARG A 51 21.22 -6.67 1.87
N CYS A 52 20.96 -7.37 0.78
CA CYS A 52 19.69 -7.29 0.06
C CYS A 52 19.33 -8.67 -0.48
N ARG A 53 18.14 -9.14 -0.14
CA ARG A 53 17.62 -10.43 -0.61
C ARG A 53 16.25 -10.23 -1.24
N LYS A 54 16.07 -10.74 -2.47
CA LYS A 54 14.74 -10.87 -3.08
C LYS A 54 13.95 -11.89 -2.26
N VAL A 55 12.80 -11.49 -1.74
CA VAL A 55 11.91 -12.38 -0.98
C VAL A 55 10.95 -13.09 -1.92
N ARG A 56 10.26 -12.30 -2.74
CA ARG A 56 9.27 -12.77 -3.71
C ARG A 56 9.10 -11.78 -4.85
N THR A 57 8.50 -12.24 -5.94
CA THR A 57 7.84 -11.32 -6.87
C THR A 57 6.76 -10.58 -6.10
N ALA A 58 6.70 -9.25 -6.23
CA ALA A 58 5.75 -8.48 -5.46
C ALA A 58 4.33 -8.78 -5.95
N ASP A 59 3.44 -8.99 -5.00
CA ASP A 59 2.00 -9.05 -5.22
C ASP A 59 1.32 -7.96 -4.38
N ILE A 60 0.03 -7.72 -4.61
CA ILE A 60 -0.70 -6.60 -3.99
C ILE A 60 -0.73 -6.69 -2.46
N THR A 61 -0.56 -7.88 -1.87
CA THR A 61 -0.53 -8.04 -0.40
C THR A 61 0.65 -7.32 0.23
N CYS A 62 1.71 -7.03 -0.53
CA CYS A 62 2.82 -6.18 -0.05
C CYS A 62 2.39 -4.75 0.27
N MET A 63 1.26 -4.27 -0.27
CA MET A 63 0.73 -2.94 -0.04
C MET A 63 -0.20 -2.89 1.18
N PHE A 64 -0.53 -4.03 1.79
CA PHE A 64 -1.46 -4.10 2.89
C PHE A 64 -0.88 -3.37 4.12
N GLY A 65 -1.57 -2.30 4.52
CA GLY A 65 -1.27 -1.55 5.75
C GLY A 65 -1.74 -2.26 7.02
N ASP A 66 -1.69 -1.54 8.14
CA ASP A 66 -2.06 -2.07 9.46
C ASP A 66 -3.52 -2.55 9.51
N LYS A 67 -3.69 -3.84 9.82
CA LYS A 67 -4.99 -4.51 9.84
C LYS A 67 -5.91 -3.96 10.93
N LYS A 68 -5.41 -3.71 12.14
CA LYS A 68 -6.22 -3.24 13.27
C LYS A 68 -6.74 -1.83 13.02
N GLN A 69 -5.90 -0.97 12.47
CA GLN A 69 -6.26 0.38 12.05
C GLN A 69 -7.33 0.35 10.95
N PHE A 70 -7.20 -0.56 9.98
CA PHE A 70 -8.20 -0.74 8.93
C PHE A 70 -9.54 -1.21 9.48
N GLU A 71 -9.55 -2.27 10.29
CA GLU A 71 -10.77 -2.82 10.91
C GLU A 71 -11.50 -1.77 11.77
N ARG A 72 -10.75 -0.99 12.57
CA ARG A 72 -11.30 0.13 13.34
C ARG A 72 -11.94 1.19 12.45
N MET A 73 -11.29 1.54 11.33
CA MET A 73 -11.85 2.49 10.36
C MET A 73 -13.17 1.97 9.78
N CYS A 74 -13.22 0.69 9.38
CA CYS A 74 -14.43 0.07 8.85
C CYS A 74 -15.58 0.09 9.87
N GLU A 75 -15.28 -0.15 11.15
CA GLU A 75 -16.27 -0.06 12.22
C GLU A 75 -16.82 1.36 12.40
N LEU A 76 -15.94 2.37 12.51
CA LEU A 76 -16.35 3.76 12.70
C LEU A 76 -17.11 4.34 11.49
N ARG A 77 -16.86 3.79 10.30
CA ARG A 77 -17.54 4.14 9.05
C ARG A 77 -18.69 3.18 8.72
N GLY A 78 -19.07 2.25 9.59
CA GLY A 78 -20.20 1.35 9.31
C GLY A 78 -20.07 0.50 8.04
N ILE A 79 -18.85 0.25 7.54
CA ILE A 79 -18.56 -0.58 6.35
C ILE A 79 -17.85 -1.88 6.75
N LYS A 80 -18.35 -2.57 7.78
CA LYS A 80 -17.75 -3.80 8.33
C LYS A 80 -17.62 -4.95 7.31
N PHE A 81 -18.32 -4.85 6.17
CA PHE A 81 -18.19 -5.77 5.05
C PHE A 81 -16.87 -5.59 4.27
N ALA A 82 -16.19 -4.44 4.39
CA ALA A 82 -14.98 -4.14 3.64
C ALA A 82 -13.75 -4.83 4.24
N TYR A 83 -12.87 -5.31 3.37
CA TYR A 83 -11.63 -6.02 3.74
C TYR A 83 -10.45 -5.57 2.87
N GLN A 84 -9.22 -5.65 3.39
CA GLN A 84 -8.01 -5.45 2.57
C GLN A 84 -7.94 -6.55 1.50
N GLY A 85 -7.76 -6.16 0.24
CA GLY A 85 -7.89 -7.04 -0.92
C GLY A 85 -9.24 -6.96 -1.64
N MET A 86 -10.23 -6.26 -1.07
CA MET A 86 -11.53 -6.08 -1.71
C MET A 86 -11.42 -5.18 -2.94
N LYS A 87 -12.09 -5.56 -4.04
CA LYS A 87 -12.23 -4.74 -5.23
C LYS A 87 -13.18 -3.58 -4.94
N VAL A 88 -12.77 -2.39 -5.35
CA VAL A 88 -13.59 -1.19 -5.30
C VAL A 88 -13.47 -0.41 -6.61
N GLU A 89 -14.45 0.45 -6.86
CA GLU A 89 -14.37 1.51 -7.85
C GLU A 89 -14.55 2.84 -7.11
N VAL A 90 -13.69 3.82 -7.37
CA VAL A 90 -13.78 5.16 -6.78
C VAL A 90 -13.69 6.18 -7.91
N CYS A 91 -14.69 7.05 -8.05
CA CYS A 91 -14.77 8.02 -9.14
C CYS A 91 -14.57 7.38 -10.53
N GLY A 92 -15.15 6.20 -10.75
CA GLY A 92 -15.03 5.44 -12.00
C GLY A 92 -13.68 4.71 -12.20
N GLN A 93 -12.76 4.77 -11.23
CA GLN A 93 -11.48 4.05 -11.30
C GLN A 93 -11.48 2.80 -10.43
N ALA A 94 -11.24 1.64 -11.05
CA ALA A 94 -11.17 0.36 -10.35
C ALA A 94 -9.83 0.16 -9.64
N GLY A 95 -9.88 -0.44 -8.45
CA GLY A 95 -8.71 -0.72 -7.62
C GLY A 95 -8.99 -1.72 -6.51
N ILE A 96 -7.99 -1.88 -5.64
CA ILE A 96 -8.04 -2.77 -4.48
C ILE A 96 -7.82 -1.95 -3.20
N ILE A 97 -8.63 -2.21 -2.18
CA ILE A 97 -8.39 -1.66 -0.84
C ILE A 97 -7.10 -2.27 -0.28
N VAL A 98 -6.13 -1.43 0.06
CA VAL A 98 -4.87 -1.85 0.67
C VAL A 98 -4.73 -1.39 2.12
N GLY A 99 -5.64 -0.58 2.65
CA GLY A 99 -5.66 -0.22 4.07
C GLY A 99 -6.47 1.04 4.34
N SER A 100 -6.11 1.77 5.39
CA SER A 100 -6.75 3.03 5.77
C SER A 100 -5.74 4.14 6.09
N THR A 101 -6.22 5.38 6.10
CA THR A 101 -5.52 6.53 6.66
C THR A 101 -5.94 6.76 8.12
N SER A 102 -5.19 7.55 8.87
CA SER A 102 -5.58 7.98 10.23
C SER A 102 -6.86 8.84 10.24
N GLY A 103 -7.15 9.53 9.13
CA GLY A 103 -8.37 10.32 8.91
C GLY A 103 -9.61 9.51 8.52
N LEU A 104 -9.61 8.20 8.78
CA LEU A 104 -10.73 7.29 8.53
C LEU A 104 -11.16 7.22 7.05
N ASN A 105 -10.20 7.26 6.12
CA ASN A 105 -10.43 7.03 4.70
C ASN A 105 -9.80 5.71 4.24
N LEU A 106 -10.22 5.22 3.08
CA LEU A 106 -9.60 4.10 2.41
C LEU A 106 -8.24 4.51 1.85
N LYS A 107 -7.30 3.56 1.86
CA LYS A 107 -6.15 3.54 0.96
C LYS A 107 -6.46 2.55 -0.16
N VAL A 108 -6.51 3.03 -1.41
CA VAL A 108 -6.81 2.22 -2.60
C VAL A 108 -5.61 2.22 -3.53
N ALA A 109 -5.21 1.04 -4.00
CA ALA A 109 -4.27 0.88 -5.11
C ALA A 109 -5.07 0.68 -6.39
N PHE A 110 -5.06 1.67 -7.28
CA PHE A 110 -5.79 1.61 -8.55
C PHE A 110 -5.09 0.67 -9.53
N TYR A 111 -5.83 0.00 -10.41
CA TYR A 111 -5.23 -0.91 -11.39
C TYR A 111 -4.32 -0.20 -12.40
N SER A 112 -4.55 1.10 -12.65
CA SER A 112 -3.68 1.94 -13.48
C SER A 112 -2.34 2.26 -12.81
N ASP A 113 -2.29 2.27 -11.46
CA ASP A 113 -1.06 2.43 -10.67
C ASP A 113 -1.09 1.53 -9.42
N PRO A 114 -0.84 0.21 -9.58
CA PRO A 114 -1.05 -0.78 -8.51
C PRO A 114 -0.01 -0.73 -7.39
N TRP A 115 0.97 0.18 -7.49
CA TRP A 115 2.06 0.33 -6.53
C TRP A 115 2.05 1.66 -5.80
N ALA A 116 1.00 2.46 -6.01
CA ALA A 116 0.67 3.63 -5.22
C ALA A 116 -0.62 3.40 -4.43
N ALA A 117 -0.75 4.06 -3.29
CA ALA A 117 -1.95 4.02 -2.47
C ALA A 117 -2.54 5.42 -2.36
N TYR A 118 -3.78 5.56 -2.78
CA TYR A 118 -4.50 6.83 -2.84
C TYR A 118 -5.53 6.93 -1.72
N ASN A 119 -5.69 8.14 -1.20
CA ASN A 119 -6.64 8.46 -0.15
C ASN A 119 -8.05 8.62 -0.76
N CYS A 120 -8.97 7.71 -0.45
CA CYS A 120 -10.31 7.68 -1.01
C CYS A 120 -11.36 7.74 0.11
N HIS A 121 -12.31 8.67 0.01
CA HIS A 121 -13.38 8.75 1.00
C HIS A 121 -14.31 7.53 0.85
N PRO A 122 -14.70 6.86 1.95
CA PRO A 122 -15.45 5.59 1.86
C PRO A 122 -16.80 5.67 1.13
N TYR A 123 -17.42 6.85 1.10
CA TYR A 123 -18.76 7.06 0.52
C TYR A 123 -18.79 8.03 -0.67
N TYR A 124 -17.65 8.52 -1.16
CA TYR A 124 -17.66 9.50 -2.24
C TYR A 124 -17.41 8.81 -3.57
N GLU A 125 -18.48 8.61 -4.37
CA GLU A 125 -18.38 7.96 -5.68
C GLU A 125 -17.74 6.57 -5.60
N THR A 126 -18.04 5.83 -4.53
CA THR A 126 -17.40 4.54 -4.24
C THR A 126 -18.37 3.38 -4.43
N VAL A 127 -17.93 2.34 -5.14
CA VAL A 127 -18.63 1.06 -5.26
C VAL A 127 -17.76 -0.05 -4.67
N TYR A 128 -18.37 -0.91 -3.87
CA TYR A 128 -17.70 -2.05 -3.23
C TYR A 128 -18.20 -3.35 -3.85
N TYR A 129 -17.28 -4.26 -4.18
CA TYR A 129 -17.61 -5.53 -4.82
C TYR A 129 -17.26 -6.73 -3.95
N ASP A 130 -18.11 -7.76 -3.96
CA ASP A 130 -17.79 -9.05 -3.36
C ASP A 130 -16.76 -9.82 -4.22
N LYS A 131 -16.40 -11.04 -3.77
CA LYS A 131 -15.44 -11.90 -4.47
C LYS A 131 -15.92 -12.39 -5.84
N ASN A 132 -17.24 -12.37 -6.08
CA ASN A 132 -17.87 -12.78 -7.33
C ASN A 132 -18.07 -11.59 -8.29
N GLY A 133 -17.77 -10.37 -7.84
CA GLY A 133 -17.97 -9.14 -8.60
C GLY A 133 -19.36 -8.52 -8.46
N ASN A 134 -20.19 -8.99 -7.51
CA ASN A 134 -21.47 -8.37 -7.22
C ASN A 134 -21.27 -7.10 -6.37
N ILE A 135 -22.15 -6.12 -6.56
CA ILE A 135 -22.15 -4.89 -5.76
C ILE A 135 -22.62 -5.21 -4.33
N VAL A 136 -21.80 -4.85 -3.34
CA VAL A 136 -22.10 -4.94 -1.91
C VAL A 136 -22.63 -3.61 -1.38
N ALA A 137 -22.10 -2.50 -1.90
CA ALA A 137 -22.55 -1.15 -1.60
C ALA A 137 -22.20 -0.21 -2.76
N ASP A 138 -23.06 0.77 -3.03
CA ASP A 138 -22.90 1.77 -4.07
C ASP A 138 -23.19 3.16 -3.49
N TYR A 139 -22.21 4.04 -3.56
CA TYR A 139 -22.28 5.42 -3.06
C TYR A 139 -22.04 6.45 -4.17
N ARG A 140 -22.22 6.07 -5.43
CA ARG A 140 -22.22 7.02 -6.54
C ARG A 140 -23.44 7.92 -6.46
N LYS A 141 -23.29 9.18 -6.87
CA LYS A 141 -24.45 10.04 -7.02
C LYS A 141 -25.33 9.47 -8.12
N GLU A 142 -26.63 9.39 -7.85
CA GLU A 142 -27.60 9.14 -8.92
C GLU A 142 -27.45 10.25 -9.96
N VAL A 143 -27.23 9.86 -11.21
CA VAL A 143 -27.37 10.78 -12.32
C VAL A 143 -28.86 11.04 -12.45
N ALA A 144 -29.31 12.22 -12.02
CA ALA A 144 -30.67 12.65 -12.29
C ALA A 144 -30.87 12.66 -13.81
N THR A 145 -31.59 11.68 -14.33
CA THR A 145 -32.12 11.71 -15.69
C THR A 145 -33.14 12.84 -15.75
N VAL A 146 -32.74 13.96 -16.35
CA VAL A 146 -33.63 15.05 -16.78
C VAL A 146 -34.34 14.66 -18.06
#